data_AF-A0A2I2KWB3-F1
#
_entry.id   AF-A0A2I2KWB3-F1
#
_cell.length_a   1.000
_cell.length_b   1.000
_cell.length_c   1.000
_cell.angle_alpha   90.00
_cell.angle_beta   90.00
_cell.angle_gamma   90.00
#
_symmetry.space_group_name_H-M   'P 1'
#
loop_
_entity.id
_entity.type
_entity.pdbx_description
1 polymer ?
#
loop_
_entity_poly.entity_id
_entity_poly.type
_entity_poly.pdbx_seq_one_letter_code
_entity_poly.pdbx_strand_id
1 'polypeptide(L)'
;MLGAAVPVFAVSATVNAAVGPAGSPFLTRREWEWSLPDQAMAYGVGRGLDLLGGRGRRRALRDLSADYAITSVGAGDPELVCAAAWAQVDGQQRVEVDGQADVVVVGLGPFGPFHGSGPGDAVLAAHGALGDVFTRHAGRPVVRENGAMIVYHPMAARFSQLHQPSYVDFYEEVLAESSEPATIEAKFERQYATDPWYTSLYRTSLALHGVHPFHRWYETAPARAYLGEVVFVGGDRAVCARLGFRAASTLADALEIVAASVGRDPSITYLHSPPTRPARPDAAHPTPLIARRRPAAARRT
;
A
#
# COMPACT_ATOMS: atom_id res chain seq x y z
N MET A 1 -32.37 2.30 -7.48
CA MET A 1 -32.48 2.41 -6.01
C MET A 1 -33.14 1.15 -5.46
N LEU A 2 -32.39 0.09 -5.19
CA LEU A 2 -32.93 -1.16 -4.61
C LEU A 2 -33.55 -0.93 -3.21
N GLY A 3 -33.07 0.08 -2.47
CA GLY A 3 -33.58 0.43 -1.13
C GLY A 3 -35.01 0.98 -1.08
N ALA A 4 -35.60 1.37 -2.21
CA ALA A 4 -37.02 1.76 -2.25
C ALA A 4 -37.97 0.55 -2.34
N ALA A 5 -37.46 -0.61 -2.77
CA ALA A 5 -38.25 -1.82 -2.97
C ALA A 5 -38.07 -2.86 -1.84
N VAL A 6 -37.00 -2.75 -1.07
CA VAL A 6 -36.67 -3.65 0.04
C VAL A 6 -36.29 -2.82 1.26
N PRO A 7 -36.90 -3.03 2.44
CA PRO A 7 -36.45 -2.39 3.67
C PRO A 7 -35.07 -2.92 4.03
N VAL A 8 -34.03 -2.12 3.75
CA VAL A 8 -32.64 -2.45 4.08
C VAL A 8 -32.26 -1.75 5.38
N PHE A 9 -31.73 -2.52 6.32
CA PHE A 9 -31.18 -2.02 7.58
C PHE A 9 -29.68 -2.28 7.58
N ALA A 10 -28.87 -1.26 7.86
CA ALA A 10 -27.43 -1.38 7.94
C ALA A 10 -26.95 -1.26 9.38
N VAL A 11 -25.94 -2.06 9.72
CA VAL A 11 -25.12 -1.88 10.92
C VAL A 11 -23.68 -1.74 10.46
N SER A 12 -23.00 -0.70 10.92
CA SER A 12 -21.59 -0.47 10.64
C SER A 12 -20.85 -0.21 11.95
N ALA A 13 -19.65 -0.78 12.08
CA ALA A 13 -18.75 -0.53 13.18
C ALA A 13 -17.44 0.03 12.63
N THR A 14 -16.93 1.09 13.25
CA THR A 14 -15.60 1.63 12.93
C THR A 14 -14.60 1.15 13.96
N VAL A 15 -13.36 0.94 13.52
CA VAL A 15 -12.23 0.58 14.40
C VAL A 15 -11.19 1.70 14.42
N ASN A 16 -10.39 1.75 15.47
CA ASN A 16 -9.27 2.68 15.58
C ASN A 16 -8.19 2.43 14.51
N ALA A 17 -7.32 3.42 14.29
CA ALA A 17 -6.17 3.30 13.39
C ALA A 17 -4.95 2.59 14.04
N ALA A 18 -5.16 1.78 15.09
CA ALA A 18 -4.09 1.11 15.82
C ALA A 18 -3.61 -0.14 15.06
N VAL A 19 -2.73 0.09 14.10
CA VAL A 19 -2.14 -0.88 13.16
C VAL A 19 -1.01 -1.74 13.76
N GLY A 20 -0.58 -1.44 14.99
CA GLY A 20 0.42 -2.23 15.73
C GLY A 20 0.01 -2.43 17.20
N PRO A 21 0.69 -3.34 17.91
CA PRO A 21 0.38 -3.63 19.30
C PRO A 21 0.78 -2.45 20.18
N ALA A 22 0.04 -2.22 21.26
CA ALA A 22 0.24 -1.14 22.23
C ALA A 22 1.63 -1.22 22.90
N GLY A 23 2.21 -2.42 22.97
CA GLY A 23 3.59 -2.65 23.41
C GLY A 23 4.67 -2.21 22.42
N SER A 24 4.32 -1.69 21.24
CA SER A 24 5.27 -1.22 20.22
C SER A 24 4.87 0.17 19.70
N PRO A 25 4.84 1.21 20.56
CA PRO A 25 4.42 2.57 20.20
C PRO A 25 5.24 3.20 19.08
N PHE A 26 6.47 2.73 18.82
CA PHE A 26 7.28 3.20 17.70
C PHE A 26 6.65 2.89 16.32
N LEU A 27 5.71 1.95 16.23
CA LEU A 27 4.99 1.64 14.98
C LEU A 27 3.80 2.57 14.70
N THR A 28 3.37 3.36 15.69
CA THR A 28 2.15 4.17 15.60
C THR A 28 2.39 5.64 15.91
N ARG A 29 3.46 5.98 16.64
CA ARG A 29 3.86 7.34 16.96
C ARG A 29 4.87 7.89 15.95
N ARG A 30 4.85 9.21 15.79
CA ARG A 30 5.82 9.93 14.95
C ARG A 30 7.22 9.81 15.55
N GLU A 31 8.24 9.73 14.72
CA GLU A 31 9.62 9.49 15.15
C GLU A 31 10.15 10.57 16.13
N TRP A 32 9.65 11.82 16.02
CA TRP A 32 10.00 12.89 16.96
C TRP A 32 9.31 12.77 18.34
N GLU A 33 8.27 11.94 18.46
CA GLU A 33 7.55 11.67 19.72
C GLU A 33 8.19 10.49 20.47
N TRP A 34 9.17 9.82 19.87
CA TRP A 34 9.80 8.64 20.46
C TRP A 34 10.67 9.03 21.65
N SER A 35 10.38 8.41 22.79
CA SER A 35 11.25 8.45 23.96
C SER A 35 12.52 7.62 23.73
N LEU A 36 13.55 7.78 24.56
CA LEU A 36 14.77 6.96 24.50
C LEU A 36 14.46 5.44 24.58
N PRO A 37 13.55 4.96 25.44
CA PRO A 37 13.09 3.57 25.41
C PRO A 37 12.47 3.15 24.07
N ASP A 38 11.66 3.99 23.44
CA ASP A 38 11.02 3.68 22.15
C ASP A 38 12.07 3.54 21.04
N GLN A 39 13.07 4.43 21.02
CA GLN A 39 14.20 4.36 20.08
C GLN A 39 15.02 3.09 20.28
N ALA A 40 15.34 2.75 21.54
CA ALA A 40 16.07 1.52 21.87
C ALA A 40 15.29 0.27 21.46
N MET A 41 13.97 0.26 21.67
CA MET A 41 13.09 -0.83 21.24
C MET A 41 13.02 -0.92 19.71
N ALA A 42 12.85 0.18 18.99
CA ALA A 42 12.83 0.20 17.53
C ALA A 42 14.14 -0.35 16.95
N TYR A 43 15.28 0.08 17.50
CA TYR A 43 16.60 -0.43 17.12
C TYR A 43 16.76 -1.92 17.43
N GLY A 44 16.35 -2.35 18.64
CA GLY A 44 16.42 -3.76 19.06
C GLY A 44 15.54 -4.68 18.20
N VAL A 45 14.31 -4.25 17.90
CA VAL A 45 13.39 -4.97 17.00
C VAL A 45 13.98 -5.01 15.59
N GLY A 46 14.48 -3.89 15.07
CA GLY A 46 15.13 -3.85 13.75
C GLY A 46 16.28 -4.85 13.63
N ARG A 47 17.23 -4.81 14.57
CA ARG A 47 18.36 -5.74 14.61
C ARG A 47 17.92 -7.20 14.80
N GLY A 48 16.93 -7.44 15.66
CA GLY A 48 16.36 -8.77 15.86
C GLY A 48 15.75 -9.33 14.56
N LEU A 49 14.99 -8.51 13.82
CA LEU A 49 14.39 -8.92 12.55
C LEU A 49 15.43 -9.19 11.47
N ASP A 50 16.55 -8.46 11.44
CA ASP A 50 17.65 -8.71 10.51
C ASP A 50 18.34 -10.06 10.79
N LEU A 51 18.49 -10.43 12.06
CA LEU A 51 19.09 -11.71 12.47
C LEU A 51 18.19 -12.93 12.20
N LEU A 52 16.87 -12.76 12.24
CA LEU A 52 15.90 -13.86 12.04
C LEU A 52 15.84 -14.41 10.61
N GLY A 53 16.50 -13.74 9.65
CA GLY A 53 16.44 -14.08 8.22
C GLY A 53 15.03 -13.96 7.63
N GLY A 54 14.88 -14.20 6.33
CA GLY A 54 13.64 -13.87 5.61
C GLY A 54 12.38 -14.63 6.09
N ARG A 55 12.50 -15.91 6.49
CA ARG A 55 11.36 -16.70 6.99
C ARG A 55 10.97 -16.33 8.42
N GLY A 56 11.96 -16.16 9.31
CA GLY A 56 11.73 -15.79 10.71
C GLY A 56 11.15 -14.38 10.83
N ARG A 57 11.73 -13.41 10.09
CA ARG A 57 11.20 -12.04 9.98
C ARG A 57 9.74 -12.02 9.53
N ARG A 58 9.40 -12.79 8.48
CA ARG A 58 8.02 -12.91 7.99
C ARG A 58 7.08 -13.43 9.07
N ARG A 59 7.47 -14.50 9.77
CA ARG A 59 6.68 -15.05 10.87
C ARG A 59 6.44 -14.03 11.99
N ALA A 60 7.51 -13.38 12.46
CA ALA A 60 7.41 -12.37 13.52
C ALA A 60 6.49 -11.20 13.13
N LEU A 61 6.63 -10.66 11.92
CA LEU A 61 5.79 -9.57 11.43
C LEU A 61 4.35 -9.98 11.15
N ARG A 62 4.10 -11.24 10.78
CA ARG A 62 2.74 -11.77 10.56
C ARG A 62 1.99 -11.98 11.87
N ASP A 63 2.71 -12.43 12.90
CA ASP A 63 2.14 -12.72 14.21
C ASP A 63 1.94 -11.43 15.05
N LEU A 64 2.47 -10.30 14.56
CA LEU A 64 2.16 -8.96 15.07
C LEU A 64 0.65 -8.69 14.92
N SER A 65 -0.04 -8.55 16.06
CA SER A 65 -1.46 -8.26 16.09
C SER A 65 -1.68 -6.75 16.23
N ALA A 66 -2.58 -6.22 15.42
CA ALA A 66 -3.05 -4.84 15.53
C ALA A 66 -4.04 -4.76 16.70
N ASP A 67 -3.91 -3.73 17.54
CA ASP A 67 -4.80 -3.52 18.69
C ASP A 67 -6.05 -2.76 18.27
N TYR A 68 -6.79 -3.36 17.32
CA TYR A 68 -8.03 -2.81 16.84
C TYR A 68 -9.07 -2.76 17.95
N ALA A 69 -9.57 -1.57 18.24
CA ALA A 69 -10.66 -1.33 19.17
C ALA A 69 -11.83 -0.68 18.42
N ILE A 70 -13.05 -1.09 18.74
CA ILE A 70 -14.27 -0.47 18.18
C ILE A 70 -14.36 0.97 18.70
N THR A 71 -14.48 1.91 17.78
CA THR A 71 -14.61 3.34 18.10
C THR A 71 -16.06 3.83 18.01
N SER A 72 -16.85 3.26 17.11
CA SER A 72 -18.28 3.56 17.00
C SER A 72 -19.06 2.38 16.42
N VAL A 73 -20.37 2.33 16.73
CA VAL A 73 -21.33 1.43 16.10
C VAL A 73 -22.54 2.26 15.70
N GLY A 74 -22.87 2.27 14.41
CA GLY A 74 -24.05 2.92 13.85
C GLY A 74 -25.02 1.87 13.30
N ALA A 75 -26.32 2.10 13.48
CA ALA A 75 -27.36 1.21 12.99
C ALA A 75 -28.58 2.00 12.51
N GLY A 76 -29.16 1.61 11.38
CA GLY A 76 -30.31 2.30 10.80
C GLY A 76 -30.26 2.38 9.28
N ASP A 77 -30.57 3.56 8.75
CA ASP A 77 -30.58 3.82 7.31
C ASP A 77 -29.17 3.63 6.71
N PRO A 78 -29.02 2.86 5.61
CA PRO A 78 -27.71 2.56 5.03
C PRO A 78 -26.90 3.79 4.62
N GLU A 79 -27.53 4.81 4.05
CA GLU A 79 -26.82 6.00 3.57
C GLU A 79 -26.32 6.83 4.75
N LEU A 80 -27.18 7.03 5.78
CA LEU A 80 -26.82 7.76 6.98
C LEU A 80 -25.75 7.03 7.81
N VAL A 81 -25.87 5.71 7.96
CA VAL A 81 -24.88 4.89 8.67
C VAL A 81 -23.54 4.91 7.94
N CYS A 82 -23.54 4.82 6.62
CA CYS A 82 -22.32 4.90 5.80
C CYS A 82 -21.65 6.27 5.96
N ALA A 83 -22.41 7.37 5.85
CA ALA A 83 -21.89 8.72 6.02
C ALA A 83 -21.30 8.97 7.42
N ALA A 84 -21.98 8.49 8.47
CA ALA A 84 -21.50 8.59 9.84
C ALA A 84 -20.21 7.78 10.06
N ALA A 85 -20.16 6.56 9.55
CA ALA A 85 -18.97 5.72 9.62
C ALA A 85 -17.77 6.36 8.89
N TRP A 86 -18.00 6.92 7.69
CA TRP A 86 -16.97 7.63 6.95
C TRP A 86 -16.45 8.85 7.70
N ALA A 87 -17.32 9.66 8.31
CA ALA A 87 -16.89 10.81 9.12
C ALA A 87 -15.99 10.39 10.30
N GLN A 88 -16.28 9.25 10.93
CA GLN A 88 -15.46 8.70 12.02
C GLN A 88 -14.11 8.21 11.52
N VAL A 89 -14.07 7.44 10.43
CA VAL A 89 -12.81 6.95 9.83
C VAL A 89 -11.95 8.13 9.37
N ASP A 90 -12.58 9.08 8.68
CA ASP A 90 -11.94 10.28 8.16
C ASP A 90 -11.32 11.15 9.27
N GLY A 91 -12.01 11.34 10.38
CA GLY A 91 -11.48 12.05 11.54
C GLY A 91 -10.27 11.37 12.20
N GLN A 92 -10.16 10.05 12.10
CA GLN A 92 -9.07 9.26 12.69
C GLN A 92 -7.87 9.10 11.76
N GLN A 93 -8.11 9.05 10.45
CA GLN A 93 -7.12 8.67 9.44
C GLN A 93 -6.59 9.86 8.64
N ARG A 94 -7.13 11.06 8.86
CA ARG A 94 -6.61 12.29 8.25
C ARG A 94 -5.35 12.77 8.96
N VAL A 95 -4.31 13.05 8.18
CA VAL A 95 -3.08 13.69 8.67
C VAL A 95 -2.83 15.00 7.94
N GLU A 96 -2.40 16.01 8.71
CA GLU A 96 -1.95 17.29 8.16
C GLU A 96 -0.54 17.16 7.58
N VAL A 97 -0.35 17.73 6.38
CA VAL A 97 0.93 17.90 5.69
C VAL A 97 1.11 19.37 5.31
N ASP A 98 2.33 19.87 5.22
CA ASP A 98 2.57 21.30 4.92
C ASP A 98 2.40 21.67 3.43
N GLY A 99 2.28 20.67 2.55
CA GLY A 99 2.12 20.87 1.11
C GLY A 99 2.44 19.62 0.30
N GLN A 100 2.68 19.82 -1.00
CA GLN A 100 3.26 18.79 -1.85
C GLN A 100 4.80 18.87 -1.76
N ALA A 101 5.44 17.72 -1.68
CA ALA A 101 6.90 17.59 -1.67
C ALA A 101 7.44 17.20 -3.06
N ASP A 102 8.71 17.48 -3.28
CA ASP A 102 9.44 17.02 -4.47
C ASP A 102 9.65 15.50 -4.43
N VAL A 103 9.95 14.97 -3.23
CA VAL A 103 10.20 13.56 -2.97
C VAL A 103 9.32 13.07 -1.82
N VAL A 104 8.62 11.95 -2.03
CA VAL A 104 7.95 11.23 -0.96
C VAL A 104 8.69 9.92 -0.65
N VAL A 105 8.97 9.68 0.63
CA VAL A 105 9.64 8.47 1.10
C VAL A 105 8.62 7.64 1.87
N VAL A 106 8.47 6.36 1.51
CA VAL A 106 7.51 5.46 2.15
C VAL A 106 8.12 4.10 2.45
N GLY A 107 7.71 3.49 3.55
CA GLY A 107 7.95 2.07 3.84
C GLY A 107 6.76 1.23 3.39
N LEU A 108 7.01 0.12 2.68
CA LEU A 108 5.97 -0.87 2.44
C LEU A 108 6.14 -2.07 3.38
N GLY A 109 5.03 -2.46 4.00
CA GLY A 109 4.96 -3.70 4.76
C GLY A 109 5.18 -4.93 3.86
N PRO A 110 5.68 -6.05 4.41
CA PRO A 110 5.90 -7.29 3.65
C PRO A 110 4.60 -8.05 3.32
N PHE A 111 3.46 -7.50 3.71
CA PHE A 111 2.12 -8.04 3.50
C PHE A 111 1.19 -6.91 3.10
N GLY A 112 0.19 -7.26 2.30
CA GLY A 112 -0.92 -6.40 1.92
C GLY A 112 -2.15 -7.26 1.67
N PRO A 113 -3.32 -6.64 1.41
CA PRO A 113 -4.61 -7.33 1.39
C PRO A 113 -4.67 -8.52 0.43
N PHE A 114 -3.91 -8.47 -0.66
CA PHE A 114 -3.95 -9.47 -1.74
C PHE A 114 -2.79 -10.47 -1.71
N HIS A 115 -1.87 -10.35 -0.75
CA HIS A 115 -0.73 -11.27 -0.64
C HIS A 115 -1.10 -12.59 0.05
N GLY A 116 -2.25 -12.65 0.73
CA GLY A 116 -2.65 -13.78 1.54
C GLY A 116 -1.56 -14.17 2.55
N SER A 117 -1.21 -15.46 2.58
CA SER A 117 -0.05 -15.97 3.33
C SER A 117 1.22 -16.12 2.48
N GLY A 118 1.17 -15.70 1.21
CA GLY A 118 2.21 -15.85 0.21
C GLY A 118 3.44 -14.94 0.44
N PRO A 119 4.50 -15.14 -0.35
CA PRO A 119 5.60 -14.18 -0.43
C PRO A 119 5.10 -12.82 -0.94
N GLY A 120 5.81 -11.74 -0.58
CA GLY A 120 5.52 -10.40 -1.12
C GLY A 120 6.00 -10.35 -2.57
N ASP A 121 5.07 -10.35 -3.53
CA ASP A 121 5.40 -10.32 -4.96
C ASP A 121 5.61 -8.89 -5.46
N ALA A 122 6.34 -8.77 -6.57
CA ALA A 122 6.75 -7.48 -7.10
C ALA A 122 5.59 -6.67 -7.70
N VAL A 123 4.57 -7.33 -8.25
CA VAL A 123 3.41 -6.67 -8.86
C VAL A 123 2.52 -6.06 -7.77
N LEU A 124 2.23 -6.83 -6.71
CA LEU A 124 1.49 -6.32 -5.57
C LEU A 124 2.29 -5.29 -4.76
N ALA A 125 3.62 -5.38 -4.73
CA ALA A 125 4.44 -4.33 -4.13
C ALA A 125 4.35 -3.01 -4.91
N ALA A 126 4.39 -3.07 -6.24
CA ALA A 126 4.16 -1.92 -7.10
C ALA A 126 2.74 -1.34 -6.88
N HIS A 127 1.72 -2.20 -6.83
CA HIS A 127 0.35 -1.80 -6.49
C HIS A 127 0.25 -1.18 -5.09
N GLY A 128 0.91 -1.74 -4.08
CA GLY A 128 0.92 -1.20 -2.73
C GLY A 128 1.53 0.20 -2.66
N ALA A 129 2.60 0.47 -3.40
CA ALA A 129 3.16 1.82 -3.52
C ALA A 129 2.23 2.76 -4.30
N LEU A 130 1.83 2.36 -5.49
CA LEU A 130 1.29 3.26 -6.52
C LEU A 130 -0.23 3.28 -6.60
N GLY A 131 -0.89 2.14 -6.36
CA GLY A 131 -2.35 2.02 -6.34
C GLY A 131 -2.95 2.33 -4.97
N ASP A 132 -2.22 2.02 -3.90
CA ASP A 132 -2.66 2.26 -2.52
C ASP A 132 -1.98 3.49 -1.91
N VAL A 133 -0.68 3.43 -1.57
CA VAL A 133 -0.03 4.52 -0.81
C VAL A 133 -0.04 5.86 -1.54
N PHE A 134 0.14 5.89 -2.86
CA PHE A 134 0.09 7.13 -3.62
C PHE A 134 -1.32 7.75 -3.65
N THR A 135 -2.39 6.95 -3.62
CA THR A 135 -3.78 7.42 -3.71
C THR A 135 -4.36 7.87 -2.36
N ARG A 136 -3.59 7.72 -1.28
CA ARG A 136 -3.89 8.13 0.10
C ARG A 136 -3.86 9.66 0.30
N HIS A 137 -4.74 10.39 -0.37
CA HIS A 137 -4.79 11.85 -0.27
C HIS A 137 -6.18 12.47 -0.42
N ALA A 138 -6.40 13.60 0.26
CA ALA A 138 -7.63 14.38 0.13
C ALA A 138 -7.44 15.48 -0.93
N GLY A 139 -7.71 15.13 -2.19
CA GLY A 139 -7.69 16.05 -3.33
C GLY A 139 -6.44 16.00 -4.20
N ARG A 140 -5.24 16.18 -3.63
CA ARG A 140 -3.96 16.11 -4.39
C ARG A 140 -2.94 15.20 -3.70
N PRO A 141 -2.13 14.44 -4.45
CA PRO A 141 -1.06 13.61 -3.90
C PRO A 141 -0.07 14.41 -3.05
N VAL A 142 0.53 13.75 -2.05
CA VAL A 142 1.57 14.34 -1.17
C VAL A 142 2.83 14.74 -1.95
N VAL A 143 3.05 14.13 -3.10
CA VAL A 143 4.13 14.47 -4.03
C VAL A 143 3.59 15.36 -5.14
N ARG A 144 4.40 16.32 -5.61
CA ARG A 144 4.03 17.15 -6.76
C ARG A 144 4.09 16.35 -8.06
N GLU A 145 3.46 16.88 -9.09
CA GLU A 145 3.56 16.32 -10.44
C GLU A 145 5.02 16.32 -10.91
N ASN A 146 5.43 15.25 -11.61
CA ASN A 146 6.81 14.98 -11.99
C ASN A 146 7.80 14.93 -10.80
N GLY A 147 7.30 14.74 -9.58
CA GLY A 147 8.12 14.44 -8.40
C GLY A 147 8.56 12.97 -8.38
N ALA A 148 9.24 12.59 -7.30
CA ALA A 148 9.73 11.23 -7.14
C ALA A 148 9.17 10.51 -5.91
N MET A 149 8.97 9.20 -6.03
CA MET A 149 8.57 8.33 -4.94
C MET A 149 9.68 7.33 -4.62
N ILE A 150 10.19 7.37 -3.39
CA ILE A 150 11.20 6.44 -2.87
C ILE A 150 10.50 5.45 -1.94
N VAL A 151 10.63 4.16 -2.26
CA VAL A 151 9.91 3.08 -1.59
C VAL A 151 10.89 2.10 -0.98
N TYR A 152 10.80 1.86 0.33
CA TYR A 152 11.55 0.77 0.96
C TYR A 152 10.81 -0.55 0.80
N HIS A 153 11.26 -1.37 -0.16
CA HIS A 153 10.73 -2.72 -0.38
C HIS A 153 11.73 -3.58 -1.18
N PRO A 154 11.95 -4.86 -0.84
CA PRO A 154 12.94 -5.70 -1.49
C PRO A 154 12.62 -6.15 -2.93
N MET A 155 11.41 -5.86 -3.44
CA MET A 155 10.98 -6.12 -4.82
C MET A 155 11.43 -7.48 -5.37
N ALA A 156 11.06 -8.57 -4.71
CA ALA A 156 11.46 -9.91 -5.13
C ALA A 156 10.39 -10.52 -6.06
N ALA A 157 10.82 -11.15 -7.15
CA ALA A 157 9.97 -11.98 -8.02
C ALA A 157 9.64 -13.32 -7.35
N ARG A 158 8.87 -13.26 -6.28
CA ARG A 158 8.44 -14.44 -5.50
C ARG A 158 6.93 -14.50 -5.50
N PHE A 159 6.40 -15.56 -6.10
CA PHE A 159 4.96 -15.76 -6.26
C PHE A 159 4.53 -17.06 -5.58
N SER A 160 3.34 -17.07 -4.98
CA SER A 160 2.74 -18.31 -4.50
C SER A 160 2.11 -19.08 -5.67
N GLN A 161 2.62 -20.28 -5.97
CA GLN A 161 1.99 -21.16 -6.97
C GLN A 161 0.55 -21.57 -6.59
N LEU A 162 0.22 -21.53 -5.29
CA LEU A 162 -1.12 -21.86 -4.78
C LEU A 162 -2.10 -20.69 -4.90
N HIS A 163 -1.69 -19.49 -4.48
CA HIS A 163 -2.59 -18.34 -4.37
C HIS A 163 -2.49 -17.37 -5.55
N GLN A 164 -1.36 -17.38 -6.25
CA GLN A 164 -0.99 -16.39 -7.26
C GLN A 164 -0.48 -17.02 -8.57
N PRO A 165 -1.11 -18.08 -9.10
CA PRO A 165 -0.69 -18.68 -10.37
C PRO A 165 -0.74 -17.67 -11.52
N SER A 166 -1.82 -16.88 -11.60
CA SER A 166 -1.97 -15.83 -12.63
C SER A 166 -0.94 -14.70 -12.53
N TYR A 167 -0.35 -14.46 -11.36
CA TYR A 167 0.71 -13.45 -11.21
C TYR A 167 2.04 -13.93 -11.78
N VAL A 168 2.31 -15.23 -11.75
CA VAL A 168 3.52 -15.81 -12.35
C VAL A 168 3.50 -15.54 -13.85
N ASP A 169 2.40 -15.94 -14.50
CA ASP A 169 2.24 -15.81 -15.95
C ASP A 169 2.15 -14.34 -16.37
N PHE A 170 1.47 -13.50 -15.57
CA PHE A 170 1.45 -12.05 -15.79
C PHE A 170 2.86 -11.43 -15.72
N TYR A 171 3.70 -11.86 -14.78
CA TYR A 171 5.05 -11.32 -14.62
C TYR A 171 6.05 -11.83 -15.67
N GLU A 172 5.93 -13.10 -16.08
CA GLU A 172 6.85 -13.72 -17.03
C GLU A 172 6.45 -13.52 -18.49
N GLU A 173 5.15 -13.49 -18.80
CA GLU A 173 4.66 -13.37 -20.17
C GLU A 173 4.21 -11.94 -20.48
N VAL A 174 3.27 -11.40 -19.69
CA VAL A 174 2.63 -10.12 -20.01
C VAL A 174 3.59 -8.95 -19.82
N LEU A 175 4.20 -8.85 -18.63
CA LEU A 175 5.14 -7.77 -18.30
C LEU A 175 6.51 -7.91 -18.99
N ALA A 176 6.80 -9.07 -19.59
CA ALA A 176 7.96 -9.21 -20.47
C ALA A 176 7.71 -8.58 -21.85
N GLU A 177 6.45 -8.49 -22.29
CA GLU A 177 6.08 -7.89 -23.58
C GLU A 177 5.71 -6.41 -23.45
N SER A 178 4.88 -6.04 -22.47
CA SER A 178 4.43 -4.66 -22.31
C SER A 178 4.06 -4.32 -20.86
N SER A 179 4.36 -3.09 -20.45
CA SER A 179 3.91 -2.50 -19.20
C SER A 179 2.74 -1.53 -19.38
N GLU A 180 2.29 -1.29 -20.61
CA GLU A 180 1.26 -0.30 -20.95
C GLU A 180 -0.16 -0.90 -20.86
N PRO A 181 -1.06 -0.34 -20.01
CA PRO A 181 -2.39 -0.91 -19.77
C PRO A 181 -3.20 -1.17 -21.04
N ALA A 182 -3.24 -0.22 -21.98
CA ALA A 182 -4.01 -0.37 -23.21
C ALA A 182 -3.50 -1.52 -24.11
N THR A 183 -2.19 -1.76 -24.12
CA THR A 183 -1.60 -2.88 -24.87
C THR A 183 -1.94 -4.21 -24.21
N ILE A 184 -1.86 -4.24 -22.87
CA ILE A 184 -2.14 -5.44 -22.08
C ILE A 184 -3.63 -5.84 -22.21
N GLU A 185 -4.54 -4.88 -22.07
CA GLU A 185 -5.99 -5.06 -22.19
C GLU A 185 -6.35 -5.67 -23.56
N ALA A 186 -5.82 -5.07 -24.63
CA ALA A 186 -6.14 -5.48 -26.00
C ALA A 186 -5.64 -6.89 -26.34
N LYS A 187 -4.50 -7.31 -25.79
CA LYS A 187 -3.85 -8.58 -26.16
C LYS A 187 -4.16 -9.74 -25.22
N PHE A 188 -4.16 -9.51 -23.90
CA PHE A 188 -4.07 -10.59 -22.92
C PHE A 188 -5.30 -10.71 -22.02
N GLU A 189 -5.96 -9.59 -21.69
CA GLU A 189 -6.98 -9.58 -20.62
C GLU A 189 -8.13 -10.54 -20.88
N ARG A 190 -8.67 -10.56 -22.11
CA ARG A 190 -9.78 -11.45 -22.46
C ARG A 190 -9.40 -12.93 -22.35
N GLN A 191 -8.17 -13.29 -22.71
CA GLN A 191 -7.67 -14.65 -22.58
C GLN A 191 -7.66 -15.07 -21.11
N TYR A 192 -7.03 -14.28 -20.24
CA TYR A 192 -6.95 -14.55 -18.80
C TYR A 192 -8.31 -14.50 -18.09
N ALA A 193 -9.26 -13.71 -18.60
CA ALA A 193 -10.62 -13.61 -18.09
C ALA A 193 -11.48 -14.84 -18.40
N THR A 194 -11.25 -15.47 -19.55
CA THR A 194 -12.09 -16.58 -20.04
C THR A 194 -11.42 -17.95 -19.94
N ASP A 195 -10.16 -18.00 -19.51
CA ASP A 195 -9.42 -19.24 -19.36
C ASP A 195 -10.12 -20.19 -18.35
N PRO A 196 -10.54 -21.39 -18.79
CA PRO A 196 -11.13 -22.38 -17.91
C PRO A 196 -10.19 -22.82 -16.77
N TRP A 197 -8.87 -22.78 -16.98
CA TRP A 197 -7.87 -23.14 -15.98
C TRP A 197 -7.88 -22.17 -14.80
N TYR A 198 -7.75 -20.86 -15.04
CA TYR A 198 -7.82 -19.86 -13.97
C TYR A 198 -9.20 -19.83 -13.30
N THR A 199 -10.27 -20.03 -14.07
CA THR A 199 -11.63 -20.13 -13.52
C THR A 199 -11.75 -21.32 -12.57
N SER A 200 -11.18 -22.47 -12.93
CA SER A 200 -11.16 -23.67 -12.09
C SER A 200 -10.36 -23.43 -10.82
N LEU A 201 -9.15 -22.87 -10.93
CA LEU A 201 -8.30 -22.54 -9.77
C LEU A 201 -8.97 -21.55 -8.82
N TYR A 202 -9.63 -20.51 -9.34
CA TYR A 202 -10.35 -19.53 -8.53
C TYR A 202 -11.56 -20.15 -7.79
N ARG A 203 -12.29 -21.07 -8.43
CA ARG A 203 -13.50 -21.68 -7.86
C ARG A 203 -13.21 -22.85 -6.91
N THR A 204 -12.14 -23.60 -7.16
CA THR A 204 -11.88 -24.87 -6.47
C THR A 204 -10.64 -24.84 -5.58
N SER A 205 -9.77 -23.85 -5.74
CA SER A 205 -8.56 -23.63 -4.93
C SER A 205 -8.61 -22.26 -4.24
N LEU A 206 -7.54 -21.90 -3.53
CA LEU A 206 -7.36 -20.60 -2.87
C LEU A 206 -6.67 -19.56 -3.79
N ALA A 207 -6.78 -19.74 -5.11
CA ALA A 207 -6.13 -18.89 -6.09
C ALA A 207 -6.95 -17.63 -6.37
N LEU A 208 -6.25 -16.53 -6.67
CA LEU A 208 -6.86 -15.32 -7.21
C LEU A 208 -7.32 -15.56 -8.66
N HIS A 209 -8.32 -14.79 -9.09
CA HIS A 209 -8.82 -14.84 -10.47
C HIS A 209 -7.73 -14.45 -11.49
N GLY A 210 -7.83 -14.97 -12.71
CA GLY A 210 -6.87 -14.72 -13.81
C GLY A 210 -6.62 -13.24 -14.09
N VAL A 211 -7.67 -12.41 -14.06
CA VAL A 211 -7.58 -10.95 -14.28
C VAL A 211 -7.12 -10.13 -13.08
N HIS A 212 -6.99 -10.73 -11.90
CA HIS A 212 -6.62 -9.98 -10.70
C HIS A 212 -5.28 -9.20 -10.82
N PRO A 213 -4.17 -9.77 -11.35
CA PRO A 213 -2.94 -9.00 -11.56
C PRO A 213 -3.09 -7.84 -12.54
N PHE A 214 -3.96 -7.96 -13.55
CA PHE A 214 -4.22 -6.92 -14.55
C PHE A 214 -4.81 -5.68 -13.89
N HIS A 215 -5.89 -5.84 -13.12
CA HIS A 215 -6.53 -4.72 -12.44
C HIS A 215 -5.57 -4.04 -11.44
N ARG A 216 -4.81 -4.83 -10.68
CA ARG A 216 -3.82 -4.29 -9.73
C ARG A 216 -2.73 -3.50 -10.43
N TRP A 217 -2.34 -3.91 -11.64
CA TRP A 217 -1.40 -3.17 -12.48
C TRP A 217 -2.02 -1.89 -13.06
N TYR A 218 -3.25 -1.95 -13.56
CA TYR A 218 -3.94 -0.78 -14.12
C TYR A 218 -4.18 0.31 -13.07
N GLU A 219 -4.49 -0.07 -11.83
CA GLU A 219 -4.62 0.85 -10.71
C GLU A 219 -3.33 1.63 -10.42
N THR A 220 -2.16 1.17 -10.89
CA THR A 220 -0.90 1.92 -10.79
C THR A 220 -0.70 2.98 -11.87
N ALA A 221 -1.47 2.90 -12.98
CA ALA A 221 -1.26 3.75 -14.14
C ALA A 221 -1.37 5.26 -13.84
N PRO A 222 -2.34 5.75 -13.03
CA PRO A 222 -2.42 7.16 -12.68
C PRO A 222 -1.16 7.66 -11.96
N ALA A 223 -0.63 6.87 -11.03
CA ALA A 223 0.59 7.22 -10.30
C ALA A 223 1.82 7.19 -11.21
N ARG A 224 1.93 6.20 -12.10
CA ARG A 224 3.01 6.09 -13.09
C ARG A 224 3.02 7.25 -14.09
N ALA A 225 1.85 7.79 -14.44
CA ALA A 225 1.73 8.94 -15.32
C ALA A 225 2.02 10.28 -14.59
N TYR A 226 1.73 10.35 -13.29
CA TYR A 226 1.91 11.57 -12.49
C TYR A 226 3.33 11.73 -11.94
N LEU A 227 3.98 10.63 -11.57
CA LEU A 227 5.33 10.59 -11.02
C LEU A 227 6.35 10.65 -12.15
N GLY A 228 7.41 11.44 -11.96
CA GLY A 228 8.54 11.44 -12.87
C GLY A 228 9.42 10.20 -12.66
N GLU A 229 9.58 9.78 -11.41
CA GLU A 229 10.49 8.71 -11.03
C GLU A 229 10.00 7.91 -9.82
N VAL A 230 10.20 6.59 -9.86
CA VAL A 230 9.90 5.66 -8.76
C VAL A 230 11.13 4.80 -8.48
N VAL A 231 11.63 4.87 -7.25
CA VAL A 231 12.86 4.19 -6.83
C VAL A 231 12.59 3.28 -5.65
N PHE A 232 12.95 2.01 -5.78
CA PHE A 232 12.85 1.02 -4.72
C PHE A 232 14.20 0.81 -4.01
N VAL A 233 14.26 1.16 -2.72
CA VAL A 233 15.43 0.92 -1.87
C VAL A 233 15.42 -0.51 -1.36
N GLY A 234 16.51 -1.24 -1.64
CA GLY A 234 16.65 -2.66 -1.36
C GLY A 234 16.03 -3.59 -2.42
N GLY A 235 15.48 -3.03 -3.49
CA GLY A 235 14.83 -3.78 -4.58
C GLY A 235 15.81 -4.58 -5.45
N ASP A 236 15.37 -5.73 -5.96
CA ASP A 236 16.09 -6.44 -7.02
C ASP A 236 16.13 -5.60 -8.30
N ARG A 237 17.34 -5.32 -8.81
CA ARG A 237 17.55 -4.46 -9.97
C ARG A 237 16.86 -4.99 -11.23
N ALA A 238 16.88 -6.30 -11.47
CA ALA A 238 16.28 -6.88 -12.66
C ALA A 238 14.76 -6.83 -12.60
N VAL A 239 14.19 -7.08 -11.42
CA VAL A 239 12.75 -7.02 -11.17
C VAL A 239 12.23 -5.59 -11.29
N CYS A 240 12.91 -4.63 -10.66
CA CYS A 240 12.55 -3.21 -10.78
C CYS A 240 12.62 -2.75 -12.24
N ALA A 241 13.69 -3.09 -12.97
CA ALA A 241 13.85 -2.72 -14.37
C ALA A 241 12.73 -3.29 -15.26
N ARG A 242 12.34 -4.56 -15.05
CA ARG A 242 11.22 -5.17 -15.78
C ARG A 242 9.90 -4.42 -15.55
N LEU A 243 9.67 -3.95 -14.33
CA LEU A 243 8.47 -3.18 -13.97
C LEU A 243 8.55 -1.69 -14.35
N GLY A 244 9.66 -1.23 -14.94
CA GLY A 244 9.85 0.17 -15.31
C GLY A 244 10.25 1.09 -14.14
N PHE A 245 10.85 0.54 -13.09
CA PHE A 245 11.31 1.27 -11.91
C PHE A 245 12.83 1.18 -11.74
N ARG A 246 13.38 2.07 -10.91
CA ARG A 246 14.80 2.03 -10.53
C ARG A 246 14.99 1.41 -9.15
N ALA A 247 16.14 0.79 -8.95
CA ALA A 247 16.52 0.20 -7.66
C ALA A 247 17.74 0.91 -7.08
N ALA A 248 17.73 1.10 -5.77
CA ALA A 248 18.80 1.74 -5.00
C ALA A 248 19.20 0.86 -3.81
N SER A 249 20.45 0.95 -3.37
CA SER A 249 20.91 0.22 -2.17
C SER A 249 20.61 1.00 -0.89
N THR A 250 20.69 2.33 -0.95
CA THR A 250 20.49 3.23 0.18
C THR A 250 19.59 4.41 -0.18
N LEU A 251 19.15 5.18 0.83
CA LEU A 251 18.41 6.43 0.61
C LEU A 251 19.26 7.45 -0.16
N ALA A 252 20.56 7.54 0.16
CA ALA A 252 21.47 8.46 -0.51
C ALA A 252 21.55 8.14 -2.01
N ASP A 253 21.72 6.87 -2.38
CA ASP A 253 21.71 6.45 -3.79
C ASP A 253 20.37 6.77 -4.45
N ALA A 254 19.26 6.54 -3.75
CA ALA A 254 17.93 6.86 -4.29
C ALA A 254 17.75 8.36 -4.53
N LEU A 255 18.23 9.21 -3.62
CA LEU A 255 18.22 10.66 -3.77
C LEU A 255 19.11 11.12 -4.94
N GLU A 256 20.29 10.54 -5.10
CA GLU A 256 21.16 10.80 -6.27
C GLU A 256 20.49 10.41 -7.59
N ILE A 257 19.81 9.26 -7.63
CA ILE A 257 19.06 8.79 -8.82
C ILE A 257 17.96 9.78 -9.22
N VAL A 258 17.24 10.34 -8.26
CA VAL A 258 16.14 11.29 -8.52
C VAL A 258 16.61 12.73 -8.64
N ALA A 259 17.86 13.05 -8.27
CA ALA A 259 18.38 14.42 -8.31
C ALA A 259 18.29 15.06 -9.70
N ALA A 260 18.37 14.25 -10.76
CA ALA A 260 18.18 14.72 -12.14
C ALA A 260 16.76 15.23 -12.42
N SER A 261 15.73 14.67 -11.77
CA SER A 261 14.32 15.06 -11.96
C SER A 261 13.83 16.09 -10.94
N VAL A 262 14.32 16.03 -9.70
CA VAL A 262 13.83 16.90 -8.60
C VAL A 262 14.81 17.99 -8.16
N GLY A 263 16.04 17.99 -8.67
CA GLY A 263 17.11 18.90 -8.23
C GLY A 263 17.93 18.35 -7.05
N ARG A 264 18.96 19.10 -6.66
CA ARG A 264 19.91 18.68 -5.60
C ARG A 264 19.46 18.99 -4.17
N ASP A 265 18.50 19.90 -4.01
CA ASP A 265 17.94 20.27 -2.71
C ASP A 265 16.41 20.14 -2.73
N PRO A 266 15.88 18.91 -2.85
CA PRO A 266 14.44 18.67 -2.92
C PRO A 266 13.78 18.77 -1.55
N SER A 267 12.52 19.22 -1.51
CA SER A 267 11.68 19.02 -0.33
C SER A 267 11.29 17.54 -0.20
N ILE A 268 11.51 16.96 0.98
CA ILE A 268 11.28 15.53 1.24
C ILE A 268 10.18 15.39 2.30
N THR A 269 9.17 14.56 2.01
CA THR A 269 8.17 14.14 3.00
C THR A 269 8.25 12.64 3.24
N TYR A 270 8.36 12.23 4.50
CA TYR A 270 8.27 10.83 4.89
C TYR A 270 6.85 10.50 5.34
N LEU A 271 6.20 9.56 4.65
CA LEU A 271 4.89 9.06 5.04
C LEU A 271 5.06 7.76 5.82
N HIS A 272 4.86 7.84 7.14
CA HIS A 272 4.89 6.69 8.01
C HIS A 272 3.69 5.77 7.71
N SER A 273 3.95 4.66 7.02
CA SER A 273 2.95 3.65 6.66
C SER A 273 3.31 2.31 7.28
N PRO A 274 2.87 2.03 8.51
CA PRO A 274 3.15 0.76 9.17
C PRO A 274 2.46 -0.40 8.44
N PRO A 275 2.97 -1.63 8.57
CA PRO A 275 2.41 -2.80 7.90
C PRO A 275 0.97 -3.05 8.36
N THR A 276 0.01 -2.94 7.45
CA THR A 276 -1.39 -3.26 7.72
C THR A 276 -1.65 -4.73 7.39
N ARG A 277 -2.12 -5.50 8.38
CA ARG A 277 -2.60 -6.86 8.13
C ARG A 277 -4.01 -6.79 7.51
N PRO A 278 -4.35 -7.58 6.48
CA PRO A 278 -5.75 -7.85 6.20
C PRO A 278 -6.40 -8.47 7.44
N ALA A 279 -7.58 -7.96 7.80
CA ALA A 279 -8.37 -8.54 8.88
C ALA A 279 -8.58 -10.05 8.65
N ARG A 280 -8.73 -10.83 9.72
CA ARG A 280 -9.15 -12.24 9.63
C ARG A 280 -10.45 -12.32 8.80
N PRO A 281 -10.76 -13.44 8.13
CA PRO A 281 -11.99 -13.59 7.34
C PRO A 281 -13.29 -13.24 8.10
N ASP A 282 -13.23 -13.15 9.42
CA ASP A 282 -14.35 -12.78 10.30
C ASP A 282 -14.45 -11.27 10.59
N ALA A 283 -13.56 -10.42 10.04
CA ALA A 283 -13.52 -8.99 10.30
C ALA A 283 -13.34 -8.19 8.98
N ALA A 284 -14.18 -7.17 8.82
CA ALA A 284 -14.25 -6.35 7.60
C ALA A 284 -12.95 -5.57 7.30
N HIS A 285 -12.74 -5.30 6.01
CA HIS A 285 -11.54 -4.63 5.48
C HIS A 285 -11.35 -3.20 6.03
N PRO A 286 -10.16 -2.83 6.56
CA PRO A 286 -9.85 -1.45 6.90
C PRO A 286 -9.37 -0.64 5.68
N THR A 287 -9.89 0.59 5.55
CA THR A 287 -9.50 1.60 4.55
C THR A 287 -8.22 2.36 4.98
N PRO A 288 -7.37 2.82 4.04
CA PRO A 288 -6.11 3.48 4.37
C PRO A 288 -6.17 5.00 4.67
N LEU A 289 -5.11 5.49 5.35
CA LEU A 289 -4.81 6.89 5.73
C LEU A 289 -4.91 7.90 4.59
N ILE A 290 -5.29 9.16 4.85
CA ILE A 290 -5.47 10.22 3.82
C ILE A 290 -4.76 11.51 4.26
N ALA A 291 -3.81 12.04 3.48
CA ALA A 291 -3.07 13.28 3.80
C ALA A 291 -3.70 14.58 3.24
N ARG A 292 -3.56 15.74 3.92
CA ARG A 292 -4.02 17.06 3.45
C ARG A 292 -3.19 18.27 3.93
N ARG A 293 -3.13 19.34 3.12
CA ARG A 293 -2.40 20.61 3.36
C ARG A 293 -2.87 21.41 4.60
N ARG A 294 -1.93 21.97 5.38
CA ARG A 294 -2.17 22.93 6.47
C ARG A 294 -2.78 24.25 5.96
N PRO A 295 -3.80 24.83 6.62
CA PRO A 295 -4.34 26.13 6.23
C PRO A 295 -3.34 27.26 6.52
N ALA A 296 -3.21 28.21 5.59
CA ALA A 296 -2.37 29.39 5.78
C ALA A 296 -2.91 30.23 6.95
N ALA A 297 -2.05 30.54 7.92
CA ALA A 297 -2.38 31.41 9.04
C ALA A 297 -2.82 32.79 8.52
N ALA A 298 -4.06 33.17 8.80
CA ALA A 298 -4.53 34.53 8.58
C ALA A 298 -3.70 35.47 9.47
N ARG A 299 -2.87 36.32 8.85
CA ARG A 299 -2.25 37.45 9.54
C ARG A 299 -3.37 38.34 10.04
N ARG A 300 -3.52 38.41 11.36
CA ARG A 300 -4.30 39.47 12.02
C ARG A 300 -3.51 40.77 11.86
N THR A 301 -4.02 41.66 11.01
CA THR A 301 -3.77 43.11 11.08
C THR A 301 -4.81 43.73 11.98
#